data_AF-A0A532EGJ1-F1
#
_entry.id   AF-A0A532EGJ1-F1
#
_cell.length_a   1.000
_cell.length_b   1.000
_cell.length_c   1.000
_cell.angle_alpha   90.00
_cell.angle_beta   90.00
_cell.angle_gamma   90.00
#
_symmetry.space_group_name_H-M   'P 1'
#
loop_
_entity.id
_entity.type
_entity.pdbx_description
1 polymer ?
#
loop_
_entity_poly.entity_id
_entity_poly.type
_entity_poly.pdbx_seq_one_letter_code
_entity_poly.pdbx_strand_id
1 'polypeptide(L)' 'MKAAIEFLSGMLKDPIPRPRIAAARALGQIGGAEILPMLKLALHDEDDAVRATVGGSIARILNHAKPSPNRAKS' A
#
# COMPACT_ATOMS: atom_id res chain seq x y z
N MET A 1 -10.63 -11.11 -2.60
CA MET A 1 -9.69 -10.07 -2.13
C MET A 1 -8.84 -10.49 -0.94
N LYS A 2 -9.41 -11.05 0.14
CA LYS A 2 -8.66 -11.39 1.37
C LYS A 2 -7.39 -12.23 1.14
N ALA A 3 -7.49 -13.35 0.42
CA ALA A 3 -6.34 -14.21 0.13
C ALA A 3 -5.20 -13.50 -0.64
N ALA A 4 -5.56 -12.57 -1.54
CA ALA A 4 -4.58 -11.76 -2.26
C ALA A 4 -3.86 -10.77 -1.32
N ILE A 5 -4.60 -10.14 -0.40
CA ILE A 5 -4.02 -9.25 0.61
C ILE A 5 -3.07 -10.04 1.53
N GLU A 6 -3.46 -11.22 1.99
CA GLU A 6 -2.61 -12.07 2.84
C GLU A 6 -1.33 -12.50 2.13
N PHE A 7 -1.42 -12.97 0.89
CA PHE A 7 -0.26 -13.33 0.07
C PHE A 7 0.69 -12.15 -0.11
N LEU A 8 0.18 -10.99 -0.53
CA LEU A 8 0.98 -9.79 -0.74
C LEU A 8 1.59 -9.26 0.56
N SER A 9 0.88 -9.38 1.69
CA SER A 9 1.41 -9.01 3.01
C SER A 9 2.63 -9.86 3.38
N GLY A 10 2.63 -11.15 3.04
CA GLY A 10 3.78 -12.03 3.22
C GLY A 10 4.99 -11.56 2.39
N MET A 11 4.74 -11.09 1.17
CA MET A 11 5.79 -10.61 0.25
C MET A 11 6.45 -9.30 0.67
N LEU A 12 5.86 -8.56 1.61
CA LEU A 12 6.55 -7.41 2.24
C LEU A 12 7.75 -7.82 3.10
N LYS A 13 7.94 -9.12 3.37
CA LYS A 13 9.07 -9.67 4.14
C LYS A 13 10.05 -10.48 3.30
N ASP A 14 9.89 -10.46 1.97
CA ASP A 14 10.76 -11.18 1.07
C ASP A 14 12.22 -10.71 1.26
N PRO A 15 13.23 -11.61 1.25
CA PRO A 15 14.62 -11.20 1.40
C PRO A 15 15.11 -10.29 0.26
N ILE A 16 14.49 -10.33 -0.91
CA ILE A 16 14.86 -9.50 -2.05
C ILE A 16 13.96 -8.24 -2.06
N PRO A 17 14.51 -7.03 -2.25
CA PRO A 17 13.72 -5.80 -2.26
C PRO A 17 12.65 -5.75 -3.35
N ARG A 18 12.89 -6.38 -4.51
CA ARG A 18 11.98 -6.33 -5.67
C ARG A 18 10.58 -6.89 -5.38
N PRO A 19 10.42 -8.11 -4.83
CA PRO A 19 9.13 -8.59 -4.37
C PRO A 19 8.45 -7.68 -3.33
N ARG A 20 9.20 -7.09 -2.39
CA ARG A 20 8.65 -6.14 -1.40
C ARG A 20 8.06 -4.90 -2.08
N ILE A 21 8.77 -4.32 -3.06
CA ILE A 21 8.29 -3.19 -3.89
C ILE A 21 7.01 -3.56 -4.64
N ALA A 22 7.00 -4.73 -5.29
CA ALA A 22 5.83 -5.19 -6.04
C ALA A 22 4.61 -5.39 -5.14
N ALA A 23 4.82 -5.96 -3.96
CA ALA A 23 3.79 -6.16 -2.94
C ALA A 23 3.22 -4.83 -2.43
N ALA A 24 4.09 -3.89 -2.05
CA ALA A 24 3.68 -2.56 -1.59
C ALA A 24 2.83 -1.83 -2.63
N ARG A 25 3.26 -1.85 -3.90
CA ARG A 25 2.53 -1.23 -5.01
C ARG A 25 1.15 -1.89 -5.21
N ALA A 26 1.09 -3.22 -5.23
CA ALA A 26 -0.16 -3.95 -5.42
C ALA A 26 -1.15 -3.69 -4.26
N LEU A 27 -0.66 -3.71 -3.02
CA LEU A 27 -1.46 -3.38 -1.84
C LEU A 27 -1.99 -1.93 -1.89
N GLY A 28 -1.17 -0.97 -2.33
CA GLY A 28 -1.61 0.42 -2.58
C GLY A 28 -2.66 0.54 -3.69
N GLN A 29 -2.61 -0.33 -4.69
CA GLN A 29 -3.60 -0.38 -5.77
C GLN A 29 -4.94 -0.97 -5.32
N ILE A 30 -4.90 -2.05 -4.53
CA ILE A 30 -6.08 -2.66 -3.90
C ILE A 30 -6.76 -1.64 -2.99
N GLY A 31 -5.96 -0.97 -2.14
CA GLY A 31 -6.44 0.02 -1.19
C GLY A 31 -7.35 -0.54 -0.10
N GLY A 32 -7.95 0.36 0.68
CA GLY A 32 -8.67 0.01 1.90
C GLY A 32 -7.89 0.40 3.16
N ALA A 33 -8.62 0.81 4.19
CA ALA A 33 -8.02 1.26 5.45
C ALA A 33 -7.31 0.11 6.19
N GLU A 34 -7.77 -1.13 5.99
CA GLU A 34 -7.21 -2.37 6.53
C GLU A 34 -5.78 -2.66 6.05
N ILE A 35 -5.35 -2.05 4.92
CA ILE A 35 -4.00 -2.19 4.37
C ILE A 35 -3.01 -1.20 5.02
N LEU A 36 -3.50 -0.13 5.66
CA LEU A 36 -2.62 0.90 6.21
C LEU A 36 -1.66 0.39 7.31
N PRO A 37 -2.07 -0.49 8.26
CA PRO A 37 -1.16 -0.98 9.30
C PRO A 37 0.07 -1.71 8.74
N MET A 38 -0.12 -2.60 7.76
CA MET A 38 0.98 -3.33 7.13
C MET A 38 1.92 -2.42 6.33
N LEU A 39 1.38 -1.44 5.58
CA LEU A 39 2.20 -0.50 4.84
C LEU A 39 2.95 0.45 5.78
N LYS A 40 2.36 0.86 6.91
CA LYS A 40 3.08 1.67 7.91
C LYS A 40 4.33 0.97 8.44
N LEU A 41 4.27 -0.35 8.68
CA LEU A 41 5.45 -1.11 9.09
C LEU A 41 6.52 -1.11 7.99
N ALA A 42 6.11 -1.25 6.73
CA ALA A 42 7.03 -1.24 5.58
C ALA A 42 7.67 0.13 5.29
N LEU A 43 7.26 1.21 5.96
CA LEU A 43 8.00 2.49 5.91
C LEU A 43 9.37 2.42 6.61
N HIS A 44 9.63 1.36 7.38
CA HIS A 44 10.89 1.12 8.06
C HIS A 44 11.75 0.07 7.34
N ASP A 45 11.45 -0.24 6.07
CA ASP A 45 12.25 -1.16 5.27
C ASP A 45 13.69 -0.65 5.11
N GLU A 46 14.64 -1.58 5.11
CA GLU A 46 16.06 -1.30 4.90
C GLU A 46 16.35 -0.68 3.52
N ASP A 47 15.55 -1.02 2.51
CA ASP A 47 15.73 -0.57 1.15
C ASP A 47 14.94 0.72 0.87
N ASP A 48 15.66 1.75 0.41
CA ASP A 48 15.12 3.08 0.15
C ASP A 48 14.01 3.08 -0.91
N ALA A 49 14.10 2.22 -1.93
CA ALA A 49 13.09 2.12 -2.98
C ALA A 49 11.81 1.44 -2.47
N VAL A 50 11.92 0.50 -1.52
CA VAL A 50 10.77 -0.03 -0.80
C VAL A 50 10.09 1.09 -0.01
N ARG A 51 10.83 1.85 0.81
CA ARG A 51 10.27 2.95 1.61
C ARG A 51 9.55 3.99 0.75
N ALA A 52 10.16 4.40 -0.37
CA ALA A 52 9.56 5.36 -1.30
C ALA A 52 8.25 4.82 -1.93
N THR A 53 8.26 3.55 -2.34
CA THR A 53 7.07 2.89 -2.92
C THR A 53 5.93 2.77 -1.90
N VAL A 54 6.26 2.42 -0.67
CA VAL A 54 5.29 2.32 0.44
C VAL A 54 4.68 3.69 0.74
N GLY A 55 5.50 4.74 0.82
CA GLY A 55 5.02 6.12 1.02
C GLY A 55 4.02 6.56 -0.06
N GLY A 56 4.35 6.34 -1.33
CA GLY A 56 3.44 6.61 -2.45
C GLY A 56 2.15 5.79 -2.39
N SER A 57 2.24 4.52 -1.95
CA SER A 57 1.09 3.62 -1.81
C SER A 57 0.15 4.07 -0.69
N ILE A 58 0.69 4.49 0.46
CA ILE A 58 -0.11 5.07 1.55
C ILE A 58 -0.80 6.36 1.10
N ALA A 59 -0.06 7.26 0.43
CA ALA A 59 -0.63 8.52 -0.08
C ALA A 59 -1.81 8.26 -1.04
N ARG A 60 -1.67 7.28 -1.94
CA ARG A 60 -2.74 6.85 -2.84
C ARG A 60 -3.98 6.37 -2.07
N ILE A 61 -3.82 5.50 -1.07
CA ILE A 61 -4.93 4.99 -0.26
C ILE A 61 -5.66 6.14 0.44
N LEU A 62 -4.91 7.05 1.06
CA LEU A 62 -5.49 8.18 1.79
C LEU A 62 -6.20 9.18 0.86
N ASN A 63 -5.69 9.39 -0.35
CA ASN A 63 -6.33 10.25 -1.34
C ASN A 63 -7.64 9.64 -1.87
N HIS A 64 -7.71 8.31 -2.02
CA HIS A 64 -8.94 7.62 -2.43
C HIS A 64 -9.94 7.44 -1.28
N ALA A 65 -9.48 7.45 -0.02
CA ALA A 65 -10.34 7.36 1.16
C ALA A 65 -11.06 8.69 1.51
N LYS A 66 -10.61 9.82 0.95
CA LYS A 66 -11.33 11.09 1.07
C LYS A 66 -12.56 11.05 0.14
N PRO A 67 -13.80 11.17 0.65
CA PRO A 67 -14.94 11.38 -0.24
C PRO A 67 -14.69 12.68 -1.02
N SER A 68 -14.81 12.60 -2.35
CA SER A 68 -14.69 13.78 -3.21
C SER A 68 -15.71 14.85 -2.76
N PRO A 69 -15.30 16.09 -2.45
CA PRO A 69 -16.21 17.11 -1.95
C PRO A 69 -17.21 17.65 -2.99
N ASN A 70 -17.33 17.06 -4.18
CA ASN A 70 -18.14 17.64 -5.25
C ASN A 70 -18.79 16.62 -6.19
N ARG A 71 -19.85 15.94 -5.72
CA ARG A 71 -20.83 15.27 -6.61
C ARG A 71 -22.29 15.64 -6.32
N ALA A 72 -22.52 16.69 -5.52
CA ALA A 72 -23.82 17.29 -5.32
C ALA A 72 -23.90 18.58 -6.15
N LYS A 73 -24.25 18.43 -7.44
CA LYS A 73 -24.97 19.40 -8.31
C LYS A 73 -24.80 18.97 -9.77
N SER A 74 -25.74 18.17 -10.24
CA SER A 74 -26.18 18.10 -11.64
C SER A 74 -27.59 17.54 -11.61
#